data_AF-A0A1F9S4Q6-F1
#
_entry.id   AF-A0A1F9S4Q6-F1
#
_cell.length_a   1.000
_cell.length_b   1.000
_cell.length_c   1.000
_cell.angle_alpha   90.00
_cell.angle_beta   90.00
_cell.angle_gamma   90.00
#
_symmetry.space_group_name_H-M   'P 1'
#
loop_
_entity.id
_entity.type
_entity.pdbx_description
1 polymer ?
#
loop_
_entity_poly.entity_id
_entity_poly.type
_entity_poly.pdbx_seq_one_letter_code
_entity_poly.pdbx_strand_id
1 'polypeptide(L)'
;MKRRIVLSCKMAATVIAALLYFFSPAFAVTPENSDDALGRRLARQAVKDSKQWTTTDHKKMEALNKDFTSGEEITNACISCHTEAATQFHKTIHWTWMASEDKTDRRYGKAGFSVNNFCISGNAMEDKSCLSCHPGWDKKGIQGEVNCLKCHNSSGFNFEEALTDVKSFLNDDDPEAHEIAKDLQQDIKKAVTQVTFPDRKNCGDCHFTGGGGDGVKHGDLDTSLTKPNRMLDVHMGTDGKNFNCTRCHTTTEHNIAGRIYTNPAVESKKSLIEDDLAPKITCESCHSAMPHKNDSKMNDHTDVVSCQACHIPSFARVNPTMMLWDWSKAGKMKDGKPYIEDGEFGKPVYKTIKGEFKWEKNVIPEYFRFNGSLTSTTADDTIDPGQIVEVSRPVGDKSDPQTRIFPFKIHRGKQPYDKVHNKLLAPILSGPKGFWTTLDMNDAIERGNKTLGIPYSGEFDYVETTYAFPITHMVAPKENALACTECHIRETSRLANITDLYMPGRDRFRLVDTIGWVSVLGAFVAVLLHGLGRFFMRNGRED
;
A
#
# COMPACT_ATOMS: atom_id res chain seq x y z
N MET A 1 41.35 23.47 -67.73
CA MET A 1 40.40 22.53 -67.08
C MET A 1 41.06 21.47 -66.17
N LYS A 2 42.30 21.65 -65.68
CA LYS A 2 42.95 20.69 -64.73
C LYS A 2 43.35 21.27 -63.36
N ARG A 3 43.27 22.60 -63.15
CA ARG A 3 43.66 23.24 -61.87
C ARG A 3 42.51 23.53 -60.90
N ARG A 4 41.25 23.67 -61.36
CA ARG A 4 40.09 23.90 -60.48
C ARG A 4 39.54 22.64 -59.81
N ILE A 5 39.70 21.47 -60.43
CA ILE A 5 39.22 20.19 -59.88
C ILE A 5 40.08 19.73 -58.70
N VAL A 6 41.39 20.03 -58.72
CA VAL A 6 42.33 19.63 -57.66
C VAL A 6 42.13 20.43 -56.37
N LEU A 7 41.63 21.68 -56.45
CA LEU A 7 41.38 22.51 -55.28
C LEU A 7 40.07 22.14 -54.55
N SER A 8 39.00 21.81 -55.29
CA SER A 8 37.74 21.33 -54.69
C SER A 8 37.86 19.94 -54.06
N CYS A 9 38.67 19.03 -54.62
CA CYS A 9 38.92 17.73 -54.00
C CYS A 9 39.73 17.84 -52.70
N LYS A 10 40.66 18.80 -52.60
CA LYS A 10 41.45 19.01 -51.38
C LYS A 10 40.63 19.61 -50.24
N MET A 11 39.70 20.52 -50.54
CA MET A 11 38.78 21.11 -49.55
C MET A 11 37.71 20.11 -49.08
N ALA A 12 37.17 19.28 -49.99
CA ALA A 12 36.23 18.23 -49.60
C ALA A 12 36.89 17.15 -48.72
N ALA A 13 38.14 16.78 -49.02
CA ALA A 13 38.88 15.81 -48.21
C ALA A 13 39.24 16.34 -46.81
N THR A 14 39.48 17.65 -46.65
CA THR A 14 39.76 18.24 -45.32
C THR A 14 38.50 18.42 -44.48
N VAL A 15 37.34 18.72 -45.09
CA VAL A 15 36.05 18.81 -44.37
C VAL A 15 35.54 17.42 -43.97
N ILE A 16 35.77 16.38 -44.78
CA ILE A 16 35.43 14.99 -44.43
C ILE A 16 36.36 14.46 -43.34
N ALA A 17 37.66 14.78 -43.38
CA ALA A 17 38.59 14.39 -42.31
C ALA A 17 38.30 15.12 -40.98
N ALA A 18 37.85 16.39 -41.03
CA ALA A 18 37.43 17.13 -39.84
C ALA A 18 36.11 16.61 -39.26
N LEU A 19 35.14 16.23 -40.10
CA LEU A 19 33.89 15.60 -39.65
C LEU A 19 34.11 14.19 -39.08
N LEU A 20 35.11 13.45 -39.58
CA LEU A 20 35.50 12.14 -39.03
C LEU A 20 36.24 12.25 -37.68
N TYR A 21 36.94 13.37 -37.41
CA TYR A 21 37.55 13.60 -36.10
C TYR A 21 36.55 14.08 -35.03
N PHE A 22 35.44 14.73 -35.42
CA PHE A 22 34.33 15.08 -34.51
C PHE A 22 33.29 13.96 -34.32
N PHE A 23 33.37 12.89 -35.13
CA PHE A 23 32.56 11.67 -35.00
C PHE A 23 33.41 10.44 -34.71
N SER A 24 34.51 10.58 -33.96
CA SER A 24 35.04 9.43 -33.23
C SER A 24 34.04 9.12 -32.11
N PRO A 25 33.31 7.99 -32.13
CA PRO A 25 32.77 7.49 -30.90
C PRO A 25 34.02 7.25 -30.05
N ALA A 26 34.13 7.95 -28.92
CA ALA A 26 34.92 7.42 -27.84
C ALA A 26 34.27 6.06 -27.51
N PHE A 27 34.71 5.00 -28.19
CA PHE A 27 34.64 3.65 -27.69
C PHE A 27 35.55 3.63 -26.47
N ALA A 28 35.09 4.26 -25.40
CA ALA A 28 35.36 3.75 -24.08
C ALA A 28 34.82 2.33 -24.15
N VAL A 29 35.74 1.38 -24.34
CA VAL A 29 35.49 -0.03 -24.05
C VAL A 29 35.07 -0.03 -22.59
N THR A 30 33.75 0.09 -22.37
CA THR A 30 33.14 -0.29 -21.11
C THR A 30 33.57 -1.74 -20.89
N PRO A 31 34.20 -2.08 -19.77
CA PRO A 31 34.57 -3.46 -19.52
C PRO A 31 33.29 -4.29 -19.59
N GLU A 32 33.17 -5.06 -20.66
CA GLU A 32 32.33 -6.24 -20.70
C GLU A 32 32.78 -7.08 -19.50
N ASN A 33 31.87 -7.31 -18.56
CA ASN A 33 32.13 -7.87 -17.23
C ASN A 33 32.98 -6.97 -16.29
N SER A 34 32.36 -5.93 -15.71
CA SER A 34 32.53 -5.76 -14.26
C SER A 34 31.76 -6.88 -13.57
N ASP A 35 32.31 -8.09 -13.68
CA ASP A 35 31.94 -9.21 -12.81
C ASP A 35 31.91 -8.66 -11.39
N ASP A 36 30.72 -8.72 -10.81
CA ASP A 36 30.33 -8.16 -9.51
C ASP A 36 31.56 -7.98 -8.60
N ALA A 37 31.98 -6.73 -8.38
CA ALA A 37 33.21 -6.41 -7.66
C ALA A 37 33.34 -7.32 -6.44
N LEU A 38 34.52 -7.89 -6.19
CA LEU A 38 34.69 -8.92 -5.15
C LEU A 38 34.04 -8.52 -3.82
N GLY A 39 34.15 -7.24 -3.42
CA GLY A 39 33.48 -6.70 -2.25
C GLY A 39 31.94 -6.81 -2.28
N ARG A 40 31.28 -6.61 -3.42
CA ARG A 40 29.82 -6.80 -3.59
C ARG A 40 29.43 -8.28 -3.54
N ARG A 41 30.23 -9.17 -4.13
CA ARG A 41 30.01 -10.63 -4.01
C ARG A 41 30.14 -11.09 -2.56
N LEU A 42 31.19 -10.66 -1.88
CA LEU A 42 31.43 -10.98 -0.47
C LEU A 42 30.34 -10.39 0.42
N ALA A 43 29.91 -9.15 0.19
CA ALA A 43 28.80 -8.54 0.93
C ALA A 43 27.49 -9.30 0.70
N ARG A 44 27.17 -9.67 -0.54
CA ARG A 44 26.00 -10.48 -0.87
C ARG A 44 26.06 -11.86 -0.23
N GLN A 45 27.22 -12.51 -0.24
CA GLN A 45 27.43 -13.82 0.38
C GLN A 45 27.30 -13.74 1.91
N ALA A 46 27.84 -12.69 2.54
CA ALA A 46 27.75 -12.47 3.98
C ALA A 46 26.31 -12.28 4.48
N VAL A 47 25.41 -11.75 3.63
CA VAL A 47 24.00 -11.52 3.98
C VAL A 47 23.03 -12.56 3.39
N LYS A 48 23.50 -13.48 2.52
CA LYS A 48 22.64 -14.44 1.81
C LYS A 48 21.97 -15.44 2.75
N ASP A 49 22.68 -15.81 3.81
CA ASP A 49 22.29 -16.87 4.76
C ASP A 49 22.43 -16.42 6.22
N SER A 50 22.40 -15.11 6.50
CA SER A 50 22.42 -14.66 7.91
C SER A 50 21.08 -15.03 8.57
N LYS A 51 20.97 -16.28 9.04
CA LYS A 51 20.12 -16.59 10.18
C LYS A 51 20.56 -15.61 11.26
N GLN A 52 19.72 -14.62 11.57
CA GLN A 52 20.02 -13.70 12.65
C GLN A 52 20.27 -14.54 13.89
N TRP A 53 21.51 -14.58 14.35
CA TRP A 53 21.85 -15.23 15.60
C TRP A 53 21.20 -14.41 16.70
N THR A 54 20.10 -14.92 17.25
CA THR A 54 19.49 -14.34 18.44
C THR A 54 20.43 -14.63 19.60
N THR A 55 20.68 -13.63 20.43
CA THR A 55 21.49 -13.80 21.66
C THR A 55 20.70 -14.49 22.78
N THR A 56 19.42 -14.77 22.54
CA THR A 56 18.47 -15.29 23.50
C THR A 56 17.80 -16.55 22.96
N ASP A 57 17.81 -17.62 23.75
CA ASP A 57 17.05 -18.85 23.55
C ASP A 57 15.93 -18.92 24.59
N HIS A 58 14.71 -18.56 24.17
CA HIS A 58 13.54 -18.48 25.05
C HIS A 58 13.16 -19.83 25.67
N LYS A 59 13.59 -20.97 25.08
CA LYS A 59 13.34 -22.30 25.65
C LYS A 59 14.11 -22.55 26.95
N LYS A 60 15.17 -21.76 27.20
CA LYS A 60 16.00 -21.87 28.39
C LYS A 60 15.60 -20.88 29.49
N MET A 61 14.54 -20.09 29.28
CA MET A 61 14.14 -19.04 30.21
C MET A 61 13.17 -19.58 31.25
N GLU A 62 13.60 -19.62 32.51
CA GLU A 62 12.77 -20.01 33.64
C GLU A 62 11.53 -19.12 33.79
N ALA A 63 11.66 -17.82 33.47
CA ALA A 63 10.54 -16.88 33.49
C ALA A 63 9.36 -17.30 32.59
N LEU A 64 9.63 -18.04 31.50
CA LEU A 64 8.63 -18.57 30.56
C LEU A 64 8.18 -20.00 30.90
N ASN A 65 8.82 -20.66 31.88
CA ASN A 65 8.46 -21.98 32.35
C ASN A 65 7.45 -21.89 33.52
N LYS A 66 6.32 -21.22 33.27
CA LYS A 66 5.25 -21.03 34.27
C LYS A 66 3.92 -21.55 33.74
N ASP A 67 3.01 -21.84 34.65
CA ASP A 67 1.63 -22.24 34.34
C ASP A 67 0.80 -20.97 34.21
N PHE A 68 0.85 -20.36 33.04
CA PHE A 68 0.18 -19.09 32.76
C PHE A 68 -1.34 -19.24 32.80
N THR A 69 -2.02 -18.28 33.41
CA THR A 69 -3.50 -18.19 33.47
C THR A 69 -4.04 -16.94 32.79
N SER A 70 -3.16 -16.01 32.40
CA SER A 70 -3.53 -14.79 31.67
C SER A 70 -2.44 -14.35 30.70
N GLY A 71 -2.82 -13.50 29.74
CA GLY A 71 -1.87 -12.92 28.78
C GLY A 71 -0.95 -11.90 29.44
N GLU A 72 -1.46 -11.18 30.44
CA GLU A 72 -0.71 -10.23 31.26
C GLU A 72 0.46 -10.90 31.99
N GLU A 73 0.28 -12.12 32.52
CA GLU A 73 1.38 -12.88 33.13
C GLU A 73 2.48 -13.22 32.11
N ILE A 74 2.11 -13.56 30.87
CA ILE A 74 3.07 -13.80 29.78
C ILE A 74 3.83 -12.50 29.48
N THR A 75 3.13 -11.37 29.33
CA THR A 75 3.76 -10.07 29.09
C THR A 75 4.72 -9.70 30.22
N ASN A 76 4.31 -9.88 31.47
CA ASN A 76 5.15 -9.65 32.66
C ASN A 76 6.41 -10.51 32.65
N ALA A 77 6.31 -11.77 32.21
CA ALA A 77 7.47 -12.62 32.02
C ALA A 77 8.41 -12.10 30.92
N CYS A 78 7.87 -11.64 29.79
CA CYS A 78 8.68 -11.06 28.70
C CYS A 78 9.43 -9.79 29.13
N ILE A 79 8.74 -8.85 29.78
CA ILE A 79 9.32 -7.55 30.15
C ILE A 79 10.29 -7.63 31.34
N SER A 80 10.35 -8.77 32.05
CA SER A 80 11.39 -9.02 33.06
C SER A 80 12.81 -9.00 32.47
N CYS A 81 12.94 -9.28 31.17
CA CYS A 81 14.19 -9.18 30.40
C CYS A 81 14.15 -8.05 29.35
N HIS A 82 12.97 -7.75 28.80
CA HIS A 82 12.77 -6.72 27.78
C HIS A 82 12.18 -5.43 28.36
N THR A 83 12.86 -4.85 29.35
CA THR A 83 12.32 -3.82 30.25
C THR A 83 11.77 -2.58 29.54
N GLU A 84 12.38 -2.18 28.42
CA GLU A 84 11.96 -0.98 27.67
C GLU A 84 10.96 -1.29 26.54
N ALA A 85 10.74 -2.55 26.19
CA ALA A 85 10.00 -2.90 24.98
C ALA A 85 8.54 -2.42 25.02
N ALA A 86 7.85 -2.63 26.16
CA ALA A 86 6.48 -2.15 26.34
C ALA A 86 6.42 -0.61 26.33
N THR A 87 7.33 0.06 27.03
CA THR A 87 7.42 1.53 27.09
C THR A 87 7.65 2.15 25.71
N GLN A 88 8.54 1.57 24.91
CA GLN A 88 8.78 1.96 23.53
C GLN A 88 7.51 1.77 22.69
N PHE A 89 6.90 0.59 22.76
CA PHE A 89 5.74 0.24 21.95
C PHE A 89 4.50 1.09 22.27
N HIS A 90 4.31 1.47 23.53
CA HIS A 90 3.22 2.36 23.98
C HIS A 90 3.24 3.75 23.32
N LYS A 91 4.38 4.17 22.78
CA LYS A 91 4.52 5.45 22.05
C LYS A 91 4.16 5.33 20.57
N THR A 92 3.92 4.13 20.06
CA THR A 92 3.69 3.89 18.64
C THR A 92 2.21 3.94 18.28
N ILE A 93 1.91 4.23 17.01
CA ILE A 93 0.54 4.17 16.49
C ILE A 93 -0.07 2.76 16.58
N HIS A 94 0.72 1.69 16.63
CA HIS A 94 0.20 0.33 16.77
C HIS A 94 -0.48 0.12 18.12
N TRP A 95 0.00 0.81 19.16
CA TRP A 95 -0.63 0.83 20.49
C TRP A 95 -1.68 1.92 20.61
N THR A 96 -1.33 3.18 20.31
CA THR A 96 -2.24 4.30 20.58
C THR A 96 -3.42 4.34 19.61
N TRP A 97 -3.26 3.80 18.39
CA TRP A 97 -4.16 4.03 17.26
C TRP A 97 -4.42 5.51 16.96
N MET A 98 -3.50 6.39 17.36
CA MET A 98 -3.54 7.82 17.14
C MET A 98 -2.44 8.23 16.17
N ALA A 99 -2.74 9.15 15.26
CA ALA A 99 -1.76 9.65 14.30
C ALA A 99 -0.86 10.74 14.88
N SER A 100 -1.38 11.54 15.82
CA SER A 100 -0.63 12.56 16.54
C SER A 100 0.02 11.98 17.80
N GLU A 101 1.19 12.50 18.16
CA GLU A 101 1.82 12.24 19.45
C GLU A 101 1.11 13.01 20.59
N ASP A 102 0.45 14.12 20.27
CA ASP A 102 -0.42 14.82 21.19
C ASP A 102 -1.73 14.03 21.36
N LYS A 103 -1.89 13.42 22.55
CA LYS A 103 -3.07 12.61 22.88
C LYS A 103 -4.37 13.41 22.90
N THR A 104 -4.31 14.74 22.97
CA THR A 104 -5.49 15.62 22.90
C THR A 104 -5.95 15.83 21.47
N ASP A 105 -5.05 15.68 20.49
CA ASP A 105 -5.41 15.71 19.06
C ASP A 105 -6.03 14.38 18.63
N ARG A 106 -7.36 14.36 18.65
CA ARG A 106 -8.18 13.21 18.27
C ARG A 106 -8.58 13.19 16.81
N ARG A 107 -8.05 14.09 15.97
CA ARG A 107 -8.51 14.24 14.60
C ARG A 107 -8.26 12.98 13.77
N TYR A 108 -7.05 12.43 13.85
CA TYR A 108 -6.63 11.29 13.02
C TYR A 108 -6.17 10.09 13.85
N GLY A 109 -6.56 8.89 13.41
CA GLY A 109 -6.32 7.63 14.12
C GLY A 109 -7.58 6.79 14.30
N LYS A 110 -7.45 5.46 14.39
CA LYS A 110 -8.59 4.55 14.61
C LYS A 110 -9.24 4.74 15.98
N ALA A 111 -8.54 5.32 16.95
CA ALA A 111 -9.09 5.70 18.26
C ALA A 111 -9.60 7.15 18.31
N GLY A 112 -9.41 7.92 17.24
CA GLY A 112 -9.87 9.28 17.07
C GLY A 112 -11.17 9.38 16.25
N PHE A 113 -11.34 10.51 15.57
CA PHE A 113 -12.49 10.81 14.71
C PHE A 113 -12.38 10.25 13.30
N SER A 114 -11.32 9.49 12.99
CA SER A 114 -11.14 8.94 11.66
C SER A 114 -12.23 7.94 11.31
N VAL A 115 -12.82 8.13 10.15
CA VAL A 115 -13.74 7.20 9.53
C VAL A 115 -13.14 6.61 8.25
N ASN A 116 -13.62 5.44 7.85
CA ASN A 116 -13.42 4.88 6.53
C ASN A 116 -14.79 4.49 5.94
N ASN A 117 -14.82 4.01 4.71
CA ASN A 117 -16.03 3.51 4.07
C ASN A 117 -16.12 1.97 4.03
N PHE A 118 -15.51 1.31 5.01
CA PHE A 118 -15.63 -0.13 5.29
C PHE A 118 -16.46 -0.35 6.56
N CYS A 119 -15.81 -0.72 7.68
CA CYS A 119 -16.43 -0.82 9.01
C CYS A 119 -16.63 0.55 9.68
N ILE A 120 -16.49 1.65 8.95
CA ILE A 120 -16.75 3.01 9.38
C ILE A 120 -15.76 3.53 10.43
N SER A 121 -15.84 3.12 11.70
CA SER A 121 -15.07 3.71 12.80
C SER A 121 -14.57 2.65 13.79
N GLY A 122 -13.46 2.96 14.47
CA GLY A 122 -13.02 2.22 15.66
C GLY A 122 -13.73 2.67 16.94
N ASN A 123 -14.53 3.73 16.88
CA ASN A 123 -15.32 4.30 17.98
C ASN A 123 -14.50 4.49 19.25
N ALA A 124 -13.33 5.11 19.14
CA ALA A 124 -12.40 5.28 20.26
C ALA A 124 -12.04 3.99 21.00
N MET A 125 -11.90 2.87 20.27
CA MET A 125 -11.66 1.51 20.81
C MET A 125 -12.87 0.90 21.54
N GLU A 126 -14.06 1.47 21.44
CA GLU A 126 -15.28 0.90 22.03
C GLU A 126 -15.95 -0.14 21.14
N ASP A 127 -15.68 -0.15 19.83
CA ASP A 127 -16.11 -1.23 18.95
C ASP A 127 -15.17 -2.45 19.09
N LYS A 128 -15.45 -3.30 20.10
CA LYS A 128 -14.51 -4.33 20.58
C LYS A 128 -14.13 -5.39 19.54
N SER A 129 -14.95 -5.66 18.51
CA SER A 129 -14.55 -6.54 17.41
C SER A 129 -13.33 -6.01 16.65
N CYS A 130 -13.15 -4.69 16.57
CA CYS A 130 -12.00 -4.07 15.90
C CYS A 130 -10.69 -4.38 16.64
N LEU A 131 -10.75 -4.57 17.96
CA LEU A 131 -9.59 -4.83 18.81
C LEU A 131 -9.00 -6.24 18.63
N SER A 132 -9.63 -7.10 17.83
CA SER A 132 -8.98 -8.33 17.33
C SER A 132 -7.67 -8.05 16.60
N CYS A 133 -7.54 -6.85 15.99
CA CYS A 133 -6.32 -6.37 15.34
C CYS A 133 -5.48 -5.44 16.22
N HIS A 134 -5.87 -5.21 17.48
CA HIS A 134 -5.08 -4.42 18.42
C HIS A 134 -4.08 -5.34 19.14
N PRO A 135 -2.83 -4.93 19.34
CA PRO A 135 -1.80 -5.71 20.02
C PRO A 135 -1.92 -5.64 21.55
N GLY A 136 -3.14 -5.71 22.09
CA GLY A 136 -3.41 -5.73 23.53
C GLY A 136 -4.28 -6.92 23.89
N TRP A 137 -4.08 -7.48 25.08
CA TRP A 137 -4.83 -8.66 25.53
C TRP A 137 -6.33 -8.37 25.74
N ASP A 138 -7.15 -9.41 25.61
CA ASP A 138 -8.58 -9.44 25.93
C ASP A 138 -9.44 -8.33 25.32
N LYS A 139 -9.01 -7.73 24.19
CA LYS A 139 -9.68 -6.58 23.59
C LYS A 139 -9.85 -5.41 24.58
N LYS A 140 -8.88 -5.22 25.49
CA LYS A 140 -8.83 -4.09 26.43
C LYS A 140 -8.28 -2.80 25.80
N GLY A 141 -7.79 -2.87 24.56
CA GLY A 141 -7.17 -1.73 23.88
C GLY A 141 -5.96 -1.23 24.67
N ILE A 142 -5.88 0.09 24.88
CA ILE A 142 -4.80 0.72 25.65
C ILE A 142 -4.93 0.58 27.18
N GLN A 143 -6.05 0.02 27.67
CA GLN A 143 -6.27 -0.19 29.12
C GLN A 143 -5.72 -1.55 29.59
N GLY A 144 -5.31 -2.42 28.66
CA GLY A 144 -4.68 -3.69 28.97
C GLY A 144 -3.17 -3.65 28.81
N GLU A 145 -2.54 -4.81 28.98
CA GLU A 145 -1.10 -4.99 28.71
C GLU A 145 -0.82 -5.31 27.23
N VAL A 146 0.40 -5.01 26.80
CA VAL A 146 0.87 -5.31 25.43
C VAL A 146 0.88 -6.82 25.21
N ASN A 147 0.22 -7.27 24.15
CA ASN A 147 0.37 -8.64 23.66
C ASN A 147 1.61 -8.76 22.77
N CYS A 148 2.77 -9.02 23.38
CA CYS A 148 4.05 -9.21 22.68
C CYS A 148 3.98 -10.32 21.61
N LEU A 149 3.16 -11.35 21.87
CA LEU A 149 3.01 -12.51 21.00
C LEU A 149 2.21 -12.20 19.72
N LYS A 150 1.46 -11.10 19.66
CA LYS A 150 0.74 -10.68 18.45
C LYS A 150 1.67 -10.54 17.25
N CYS A 151 2.89 -10.05 17.48
CA CYS A 151 3.90 -9.87 16.44
C CYS A 151 5.01 -10.93 16.49
N HIS A 152 5.30 -11.51 17.66
CA HIS A 152 6.47 -12.35 17.87
C HIS A 152 6.20 -13.86 17.96
N ASN A 153 4.94 -14.29 17.91
CA ASN A 153 4.58 -15.70 17.96
C ASN A 153 4.88 -16.44 16.65
N SER A 154 5.73 -17.46 16.68
CA SER A 154 5.95 -18.36 15.54
C SER A 154 5.29 -19.74 15.65
N SER A 155 4.71 -20.07 16.80
CA SER A 155 4.11 -21.39 17.02
C SER A 155 2.82 -21.61 16.23
N GLY A 156 2.13 -20.53 15.84
CA GLY A 156 0.77 -20.60 15.31
C GLY A 156 -0.31 -20.87 16.38
N PHE A 157 0.07 -20.93 17.65
CA PHE A 157 -0.84 -21.18 18.77
C PHE A 157 -1.77 -19.99 19.03
N ASN A 158 -3.05 -20.28 19.31
CA ASN A 158 -4.05 -19.26 19.67
C ASN A 158 -4.07 -19.04 21.19
N PHE A 159 -3.21 -18.13 21.66
CA PHE A 159 -3.09 -17.85 23.09
C PHE A 159 -4.37 -17.25 23.70
N GLU A 160 -5.09 -16.38 22.99
CA GLU A 160 -6.29 -15.73 23.53
C GLU A 160 -7.39 -16.76 23.84
N GLU A 161 -7.61 -17.71 22.93
CA GLU A 161 -8.58 -18.81 23.12
C GLU A 161 -8.12 -19.74 24.25
N ALA A 162 -6.88 -20.22 24.19
CA ALA A 162 -6.36 -21.15 25.20
C ALA A 162 -6.38 -20.56 26.62
N LEU A 163 -6.03 -19.28 26.80
CA LEU A 163 -6.06 -18.62 28.10
C LEU A 163 -7.49 -18.41 28.61
N THR A 164 -8.44 -18.15 27.71
CA THR A 164 -9.87 -18.09 28.05
C THR A 164 -10.36 -19.44 28.57
N ASP A 165 -10.00 -20.52 27.88
CA ASP A 165 -10.37 -21.88 28.25
C ASP A 165 -9.74 -22.32 29.56
N VAL A 166 -8.43 -22.09 29.75
CA VAL A 166 -7.73 -22.35 31.02
C VAL A 166 -8.45 -21.68 32.18
N LYS A 167 -8.80 -20.40 32.03
CA LYS A 167 -9.52 -19.67 33.07
C LYS A 167 -10.92 -20.23 33.31
N SER A 168 -11.63 -20.65 32.27
CA SER A 168 -12.95 -21.27 32.40
C SER A 168 -12.86 -22.58 33.17
N PHE A 169 -11.94 -23.47 32.79
CA PHE A 169 -11.78 -24.78 33.41
C PHE A 169 -11.27 -24.72 34.85
N LEU A 170 -10.38 -23.78 35.18
CA LEU A 170 -9.93 -23.57 36.57
C LEU A 170 -11.02 -23.03 37.50
N ASN A 171 -12.07 -22.41 36.95
CA ASN A 171 -13.23 -21.94 37.72
C ASN A 171 -14.36 -22.98 37.81
N ASP A 172 -14.20 -24.13 37.15
CA ASP A 172 -15.10 -25.27 37.30
C ASP A 172 -14.70 -26.07 38.56
N ASP A 173 -15.67 -26.66 39.24
CA ASP A 173 -15.43 -27.50 40.43
C ASP A 173 -15.06 -28.95 40.05
N ASP A 174 -15.18 -29.32 38.76
CA ASP A 174 -14.85 -30.65 38.24
C ASP A 174 -13.32 -30.89 38.18
N PRO A 175 -12.79 -31.92 38.88
CA PRO A 175 -11.38 -32.30 38.76
C PRO A 175 -10.93 -32.62 37.32
N GLU A 176 -11.81 -33.12 36.45
CA GLU A 176 -11.49 -33.37 35.05
C GLU A 176 -11.20 -32.06 34.29
N ALA A 177 -11.97 -31.01 34.58
CA ALA A 177 -11.71 -29.67 34.04
C ALA A 177 -10.32 -29.15 34.46
N HIS A 178 -9.91 -29.38 35.71
CA HIS A 178 -8.58 -28.97 36.18
C HIS A 178 -7.44 -29.69 35.47
N GLU A 179 -7.62 -30.96 35.10
CA GLU A 179 -6.63 -31.69 34.30
C GLU A 179 -6.56 -31.13 32.87
N ILE A 180 -7.70 -30.81 32.25
CA ILE A 180 -7.73 -30.14 30.93
C ILE A 180 -7.01 -28.79 30.99
N ALA A 181 -7.22 -28.00 32.05
CA ALA A 181 -6.53 -26.73 32.24
C ALA A 181 -5.00 -26.92 32.31
N LYS A 182 -4.52 -27.94 33.03
CA LYS A 182 -3.08 -28.25 33.11
C LYS A 182 -2.49 -28.63 31.76
N ASP A 183 -3.20 -29.43 30.96
CA ASP A 183 -2.76 -29.80 29.62
C ASP A 183 -2.65 -28.57 28.70
N LEU A 184 -3.65 -27.69 28.72
CA LEU A 184 -3.60 -26.42 28.00
C LEU A 184 -2.46 -25.51 28.48
N GLN A 185 -2.20 -25.45 29.78
CA GLN A 185 -1.08 -24.70 30.34
C GLN A 185 0.28 -25.25 29.88
N GLN A 186 0.43 -26.57 29.75
CA GLN A 186 1.63 -27.18 29.17
C GLN A 186 1.80 -26.78 27.70
N ASP A 187 0.72 -26.71 26.93
CA ASP A 187 0.78 -26.30 25.53
C ASP A 187 1.08 -24.81 25.39
N ILE A 188 0.52 -23.94 26.23
CA ILE A 188 0.89 -22.52 26.33
C ILE A 188 2.38 -22.40 26.63
N LYS A 189 2.90 -23.16 27.59
CA LYS A 189 4.32 -23.16 27.98
C LYS A 189 5.25 -23.61 26.84
N LYS A 190 4.84 -24.62 26.05
CA LYS A 190 5.59 -25.03 24.84
C LYS A 190 5.52 -23.96 23.75
N ALA A 191 4.39 -23.29 23.58
CA ALA A 191 4.16 -22.30 22.54
C ALA A 191 4.84 -20.95 22.84
N VAL A 192 4.79 -20.46 24.08
CA VAL A 192 5.32 -19.13 24.48
C VAL A 192 6.84 -19.02 24.29
N THR A 193 7.56 -20.15 24.31
CA THR A 193 9.01 -20.18 24.04
C THR A 193 9.35 -20.07 22.55
N GLN A 194 8.36 -20.14 21.64
CA GLN A 194 8.54 -20.03 20.19
C GLN A 194 8.38 -18.58 19.73
N VAL A 195 9.24 -17.72 20.30
CA VAL A 195 9.34 -16.29 20.00
C VAL A 195 10.42 -16.05 18.94
N THR A 196 10.10 -15.23 17.94
CA THR A 196 11.02 -14.90 16.82
C THR A 196 10.87 -13.44 16.38
N PHE A 197 11.74 -13.01 15.47
CA PHE A 197 11.50 -11.81 14.67
C PHE A 197 10.25 -11.98 13.80
N PRO A 198 9.37 -10.96 13.72
CA PRO A 198 8.13 -11.07 12.97
C PRO A 198 8.35 -11.44 11.51
N ASP A 199 7.54 -12.38 11.02
CA ASP A 199 7.45 -12.73 9.61
C ASP A 199 6.22 -12.06 8.94
N ARG A 200 5.98 -12.39 7.66
CA ARG A 200 4.84 -11.85 6.92
C ARG A 200 3.50 -12.32 7.47
N LYS A 201 3.41 -13.52 8.04
CA LYS A 201 2.18 -14.03 8.66
C LYS A 201 1.82 -13.18 9.88
N ASN A 202 2.80 -12.89 10.75
CA ASN A 202 2.56 -12.09 11.96
C ASN A 202 1.96 -10.71 11.62
N CYS A 203 2.55 -10.02 10.65
CA CYS A 203 2.03 -8.73 10.17
C CYS A 203 0.66 -8.91 9.49
N GLY A 204 0.56 -9.97 8.69
CA GLY A 204 -0.61 -10.33 7.89
C GLY A 204 -1.87 -10.67 8.68
N ASP A 205 -1.73 -11.21 9.89
CA ASP A 205 -2.86 -11.57 10.76
C ASP A 205 -3.82 -10.38 10.98
N CYS A 206 -3.30 -9.14 10.89
CA CYS A 206 -4.10 -7.91 10.90
C CYS A 206 -4.11 -7.18 9.54
N HIS A 207 -2.98 -7.12 8.83
CA HIS A 207 -2.86 -6.29 7.62
C HIS A 207 -3.50 -6.91 6.37
N PHE A 208 -3.59 -8.25 6.30
CA PHE A 208 -4.22 -8.97 5.17
C PHE A 208 -5.74 -9.09 5.34
N THR A 209 -6.22 -9.07 6.59
CA THR A 209 -7.63 -9.34 6.96
C THR A 209 -8.39 -8.08 7.41
N GLY A 210 -7.75 -6.91 7.37
CA GLY A 210 -8.37 -5.64 7.75
C GLY A 210 -9.63 -5.33 6.94
N GLY A 211 -10.62 -4.72 7.58
CA GLY A 211 -11.96 -4.49 6.98
C GLY A 211 -12.92 -5.66 7.17
N GLY A 212 -12.57 -6.65 7.98
CA GLY A 212 -13.45 -7.76 8.36
C GLY A 212 -13.35 -8.99 7.45
N GLY A 213 -12.22 -9.17 6.77
CA GLY A 213 -11.94 -10.34 5.94
C GLY A 213 -10.68 -10.19 5.08
N ASP A 214 -10.15 -11.32 4.61
CA ASP A 214 -8.97 -11.38 3.75
C ASP A 214 -9.18 -10.63 2.42
N GLY A 215 -8.20 -9.79 2.07
CA GLY A 215 -8.17 -9.01 0.83
C GLY A 215 -9.19 -7.87 0.75
N VAL A 216 -9.98 -7.60 1.81
CA VAL A 216 -11.06 -6.60 1.78
C VAL A 216 -10.51 -5.19 1.54
N LYS A 217 -9.52 -4.76 2.32
CA LYS A 217 -9.16 -3.33 2.45
C LYS A 217 -8.11 -2.84 1.44
N HIS A 218 -6.84 -3.23 1.56
CA HIS A 218 -5.74 -2.64 0.78
C HIS A 218 -5.72 -3.13 -0.69
N GLY A 219 -6.08 -4.38 -0.94
CA GLY A 219 -6.13 -4.98 -2.28
C GLY A 219 -4.77 -5.43 -2.82
N ASP A 220 -3.66 -4.83 -2.39
CA ASP A 220 -2.28 -5.29 -2.62
C ASP A 220 -1.68 -6.04 -1.41
N LEU A 221 -2.48 -6.25 -0.35
CA LEU A 221 -2.12 -7.02 0.83
C LEU A 221 -3.23 -8.03 1.18
N ASP A 222 -2.92 -9.31 1.06
CA ASP A 222 -3.82 -10.43 1.36
C ASP A 222 -3.01 -11.69 1.75
N THR A 223 -3.68 -12.75 2.22
CA THR A 223 -3.03 -13.97 2.73
C THR A 223 -2.08 -14.66 1.76
N SER A 224 -2.23 -14.46 0.44
CA SER A 224 -1.31 -15.00 -0.57
C SER A 224 0.13 -14.49 -0.42
N LEU A 225 0.32 -13.35 0.26
CA LEU A 225 1.63 -12.78 0.58
C LEU A 225 2.31 -13.42 1.79
N THR A 226 1.69 -14.41 2.44
CA THR A 226 2.37 -15.17 3.49
C THR A 226 3.56 -15.96 2.91
N LYS A 227 3.35 -16.63 1.78
CA LYS A 227 4.38 -17.39 1.04
C LYS A 227 4.23 -17.19 -0.48
N PRO A 228 4.45 -15.97 -0.98
CA PRO A 228 4.23 -15.66 -2.39
C PRO A 228 5.36 -16.25 -3.24
N ASN A 229 5.15 -16.32 -4.54
CA ASN A 229 6.21 -16.47 -5.52
C ASN A 229 6.63 -15.11 -6.08
N ARG A 230 7.73 -15.07 -6.83
CA ARG A 230 8.32 -13.87 -7.45
C ARG A 230 7.35 -13.20 -8.42
N MET A 231 6.46 -13.96 -9.05
CA MET A 231 5.46 -13.41 -9.96
C MET A 231 4.46 -12.52 -9.23
N LEU A 232 4.08 -12.88 -8.01
CA LEU A 232 3.17 -12.11 -7.16
C LEU A 232 3.87 -10.94 -6.46
N ASP A 233 5.09 -11.12 -5.96
CA ASP A 233 5.88 -10.00 -5.44
C ASP A 233 7.37 -10.34 -5.53
N VAL A 234 8.13 -9.53 -6.26
CA VAL A 234 9.57 -9.80 -6.48
C VAL A 234 10.42 -9.67 -5.22
N HIS A 235 9.95 -8.92 -4.22
CA HIS A 235 10.66 -8.71 -2.97
C HIS A 235 10.31 -9.79 -1.95
N MET A 236 9.02 -10.12 -1.81
CA MET A 236 8.54 -11.10 -0.83
C MET A 236 8.55 -12.55 -1.35
N GLY A 237 8.71 -12.76 -2.67
CA GLY A 237 8.71 -14.07 -3.31
C GLY A 237 9.71 -15.05 -2.68
N THR A 238 9.21 -16.22 -2.27
CA THR A 238 9.97 -17.29 -1.59
C THR A 238 11.02 -17.95 -2.50
N ASP A 239 10.78 -17.91 -3.81
CA ASP A 239 11.68 -18.28 -4.92
C ASP A 239 12.60 -17.11 -5.37
N GLY A 240 12.64 -16.02 -4.60
CA GLY A 240 13.38 -14.81 -4.88
C GLY A 240 14.13 -14.27 -3.66
N LYS A 241 13.85 -13.02 -3.29
CA LYS A 241 14.49 -12.34 -2.15
C LYS A 241 13.88 -12.70 -0.80
N ASN A 242 12.66 -13.25 -0.79
CA ASN A 242 11.94 -13.70 0.40
C ASN A 242 11.94 -12.70 1.57
N PHE A 243 11.75 -11.42 1.29
CA PHE A 243 11.74 -10.37 2.32
C PHE A 243 10.58 -10.56 3.30
N ASN A 244 10.85 -10.39 4.59
CA ASN A 244 9.83 -10.09 5.59
C ASN A 244 9.46 -8.60 5.55
N CYS A 245 8.31 -8.23 6.11
CA CYS A 245 7.82 -6.84 6.12
C CYS A 245 8.84 -5.87 6.73
N THR A 246 9.47 -6.28 7.83
CA THR A 246 10.50 -5.55 8.59
C THR A 246 11.77 -5.24 7.78
N ARG A 247 11.96 -5.88 6.61
CA ARG A 247 13.09 -5.57 5.73
C ARG A 247 12.97 -4.18 5.11
N CYS A 248 11.76 -3.77 4.75
CA CYS A 248 11.48 -2.46 4.17
C CYS A 248 10.89 -1.51 5.22
N HIS A 249 9.94 -2.01 6.02
CA HIS A 249 9.38 -1.33 7.19
C HIS A 249 10.41 -1.34 8.32
N THR A 250 11.40 -0.46 8.18
CA THR A 250 12.52 -0.35 9.12
C THR A 250 11.96 -0.06 10.51
N THR A 251 12.32 -0.90 11.48
CA THR A 251 11.82 -0.80 12.85
C THR A 251 12.97 -0.41 13.78
N THR A 252 12.82 0.70 14.48
CA THR A 252 13.76 1.16 15.51
C THR A 252 12.95 1.47 16.76
N GLU A 253 13.34 0.93 17.92
CA GLU A 253 12.62 1.12 19.19
C GLU A 253 11.12 0.78 19.07
N HIS A 254 10.81 -0.33 18.40
CA HIS A 254 9.44 -0.77 18.05
C HIS A 254 8.62 0.21 17.20
N ASN A 255 9.16 1.38 16.83
CA ASN A 255 8.55 2.29 15.87
C ASN A 255 8.79 1.77 14.45
N ILE A 256 7.72 1.38 13.78
CA ILE A 256 7.75 0.76 12.46
C ILE A 256 7.54 1.85 11.40
N ALA A 257 8.54 2.07 10.55
CA ALA A 257 8.45 3.05 9.46
C ALA A 257 7.25 2.76 8.54
N GLY A 258 6.53 3.80 8.13
CA GLY A 258 5.27 3.67 7.40
C GLY A 258 4.55 5.00 7.26
N ARG A 259 3.66 5.10 6.26
CA ARG A 259 2.74 6.23 6.16
C ARG A 259 1.71 6.17 7.29
N ILE A 260 1.47 7.29 7.97
CA ILE A 260 0.48 7.40 9.04
C ILE A 260 -0.55 8.46 8.64
N TYR A 261 -1.78 8.05 8.31
CA TYR A 261 -2.86 8.96 7.88
C TYR A 261 -2.39 10.07 6.91
N THR A 262 -2.35 11.32 7.38
CA THR A 262 -1.97 12.48 6.60
C THR A 262 -0.46 12.66 6.45
N ASN A 263 0.33 11.98 7.27
CA ASN A 263 1.78 12.10 7.30
C ASN A 263 2.43 11.16 6.27
N PRO A 264 3.36 11.66 5.45
CA PRO A 264 4.07 10.84 4.47
C PRO A 264 4.93 9.78 5.17
N ALA A 265 5.24 8.69 4.46
CA ALA A 265 6.09 7.61 4.99
C ALA A 265 7.54 8.05 5.23
N VAL A 266 8.01 9.02 4.45
CA VAL A 266 9.33 9.65 4.56
C VAL A 266 9.24 11.11 4.11
N GLU A 267 10.10 11.96 4.66
CA GLU A 267 10.22 13.36 4.23
C GLU A 267 11.07 13.51 2.96
N SER A 268 11.99 12.57 2.70
CA SER A 268 12.85 12.59 1.52
C SER A 268 13.11 11.19 0.96
N LYS A 269 13.32 11.11 -0.35
CA LYS A 269 13.50 9.87 -1.12
C LYS A 269 14.98 9.55 -1.34
N LYS A 270 15.78 9.57 -0.29
CA LYS A 270 17.22 9.30 -0.40
C LYS A 270 17.51 7.82 -0.52
N SER A 271 18.53 7.48 -1.31
CA SER A 271 19.07 6.12 -1.31
C SER A 271 19.90 5.84 -0.05
N LEU A 272 20.06 4.57 0.30
CA LEU A 272 20.95 4.15 1.40
C LEU A 272 22.44 4.43 1.11
N ILE A 273 22.77 4.86 -0.11
CA ILE A 273 24.12 5.32 -0.48
C ILE A 273 24.29 6.78 -0.07
N GLU A 274 23.22 7.57 -0.13
CA GLU A 274 23.21 8.99 0.22
C GLU A 274 22.98 9.21 1.72
N ASP A 275 22.23 8.32 2.36
CA ASP A 275 21.88 8.37 3.78
C ASP A 275 21.67 6.94 4.32
N ASP A 276 22.65 6.41 5.03
CA ASP A 276 22.67 5.02 5.52
C ASP A 276 21.71 4.76 6.70
N LEU A 277 21.20 5.83 7.31
CA LEU A 277 20.20 5.79 8.38
C LEU A 277 18.77 5.99 7.86
N ALA A 278 18.60 6.32 6.58
CA ALA A 278 17.29 6.51 5.99
C ALA A 278 16.42 5.23 6.08
N PRO A 279 15.11 5.35 6.38
CA PRO A 279 14.20 4.22 6.33
C PRO A 279 14.17 3.56 4.95
N LYS A 280 14.18 2.24 4.92
CA LYS A 280 14.24 1.42 3.69
C LYS A 280 12.91 1.30 2.94
N ILE A 281 11.94 2.14 3.28
CA ILE A 281 10.55 1.98 2.85
C ILE A 281 10.30 2.47 1.42
N THR A 282 11.20 3.29 0.86
CA THR A 282 11.07 3.76 -0.52
C THR A 282 11.80 2.85 -1.50
N CYS A 283 11.37 2.85 -2.77
CA CYS A 283 12.09 2.14 -3.83
C CYS A 283 13.52 2.68 -3.99
N GLU A 284 13.69 4.00 -3.92
CA GLU A 284 14.97 4.70 -4.11
C GLU A 284 15.99 4.34 -3.03
N SER A 285 15.53 4.03 -1.81
CA SER A 285 16.37 3.53 -0.70
C SER A 285 17.30 2.39 -1.16
N CYS A 286 16.80 1.47 -1.98
CA CYS A 286 17.58 0.32 -2.48
C CYS A 286 17.98 0.43 -3.96
N HIS A 287 17.24 1.20 -4.76
CA HIS A 287 17.37 1.21 -6.23
C HIS A 287 17.92 2.51 -6.82
N SER A 288 18.13 3.56 -6.01
CA SER A 288 18.39 4.94 -6.45
C SER A 288 17.25 5.56 -7.28
N ALA A 289 17.36 6.85 -7.59
CA ALA A 289 16.42 7.56 -8.46
C ALA A 289 16.53 7.17 -9.96
N MET A 290 17.65 6.58 -10.38
CA MET A 290 17.95 6.25 -11.79
C MET A 290 18.28 4.74 -11.97
N PRO A 291 17.33 3.83 -11.71
CA PRO A 291 17.61 2.39 -11.71
C PRO A 291 17.82 1.78 -13.11
N HIS A 292 17.42 2.47 -14.18
CA HIS A 292 17.44 1.93 -15.55
C HIS A 292 18.77 2.22 -16.24
N LYS A 293 19.71 1.26 -16.18
CA LYS A 293 21.09 1.45 -16.68
C LYS A 293 21.20 1.79 -18.18
N ASN A 294 20.34 1.20 -19.01
CA ASN A 294 20.40 1.30 -20.46
C ASN A 294 19.21 2.07 -21.04
N ASP A 295 18.40 2.71 -20.20
CA ASP A 295 17.19 3.41 -20.61
C ASP A 295 17.09 4.75 -19.86
N SER A 296 17.76 5.76 -20.40
CA SER A 296 17.72 7.11 -19.82
C SER A 296 16.32 7.70 -19.83
N LYS A 297 15.47 7.34 -20.80
CA LYS A 297 14.10 7.82 -20.85
C LYS A 297 13.25 7.26 -19.73
N MET A 298 13.42 6.01 -19.34
CA MET A 298 12.75 5.49 -18.14
C MET A 298 13.26 6.14 -16.85
N ASN A 299 14.52 6.58 -16.79
CA ASN A 299 14.98 7.41 -15.67
C ASN A 299 14.35 8.81 -15.68
N ASP A 300 14.23 9.48 -16.84
CA ASP A 300 13.54 10.78 -16.93
C ASP A 300 12.07 10.69 -16.43
N HIS A 301 11.42 9.53 -16.56
CA HIS A 301 10.06 9.33 -16.05
C HIS A 301 10.00 9.35 -14.52
N THR A 302 11.06 8.97 -13.81
CA THR A 302 11.03 8.88 -12.34
C THR A 302 10.87 10.25 -11.68
N ASP A 303 11.10 11.34 -12.41
CA ASP A 303 10.81 12.71 -11.97
C ASP A 303 9.32 12.96 -11.77
N VAL A 304 8.46 12.32 -12.59
CA VAL A 304 7.02 12.61 -12.65
C VAL A 304 6.17 11.39 -12.28
N VAL A 305 6.66 10.17 -12.51
CA VAL A 305 5.93 8.91 -12.34
C VAL A 305 6.60 8.09 -11.24
N SER A 306 5.82 7.60 -10.29
CA SER A 306 6.34 6.74 -9.23
C SER A 306 6.76 5.37 -9.76
N CYS A 307 7.73 4.74 -9.10
CA CYS A 307 8.15 3.37 -9.44
C CYS A 307 6.96 2.40 -9.37
N GLN A 308 6.10 2.58 -8.37
CA GLN A 308 4.89 1.81 -8.14
C GLN A 308 3.94 1.86 -9.34
N ALA A 309 3.76 3.04 -9.96
CA ALA A 309 2.84 3.21 -11.08
C ALA A 309 3.20 2.30 -12.27
N CYS A 310 4.50 2.13 -12.53
CA CYS A 310 5.00 1.27 -13.62
C CYS A 310 5.16 -0.19 -13.22
N HIS A 311 5.54 -0.47 -11.96
CA HIS A 311 5.92 -1.82 -11.52
C HIS A 311 4.82 -2.58 -10.78
N ILE A 312 3.65 -1.98 -10.54
CA ILE A 312 2.47 -2.66 -10.00
C ILE A 312 1.31 -2.50 -11.02
N PRO A 313 1.32 -3.30 -12.10
CA PRO A 313 0.37 -3.13 -13.21
C PRO A 313 -1.07 -3.47 -12.82
N SER A 314 -1.26 -4.35 -11.83
CA SER A 314 -2.53 -4.68 -11.23
C SER A 314 -2.34 -5.21 -9.80
N PHE A 315 -3.38 -5.07 -8.97
CA PHE A 315 -3.45 -5.62 -7.61
C PHE A 315 -4.59 -6.64 -7.49
N ALA A 316 -4.77 -7.24 -6.32
CA ALA A 316 -5.71 -8.34 -6.10
C ALA A 316 -5.50 -9.48 -7.10
N ARG A 317 -4.23 -9.88 -7.31
CA ARG A 317 -3.84 -10.83 -8.37
C ARG A 317 -4.13 -12.28 -8.00
N VAL A 318 -4.22 -12.60 -6.71
CA VAL A 318 -4.58 -13.94 -6.21
C VAL A 318 -5.97 -13.93 -5.57
N ASN A 319 -6.16 -13.12 -4.54
CA ASN A 319 -7.44 -12.99 -3.86
C ASN A 319 -8.21 -11.75 -4.35
N PRO A 320 -9.55 -11.83 -4.49
CA PRO A 320 -10.35 -10.68 -4.88
C PRO A 320 -10.38 -9.64 -3.76
N THR A 321 -10.59 -8.38 -4.12
CA THR A 321 -10.70 -7.27 -3.18
C THR A 321 -12.04 -6.55 -3.30
N MET A 322 -12.54 -6.04 -2.19
CA MET A 322 -13.81 -5.32 -2.16
C MET A 322 -13.60 -3.94 -2.77
N MET A 323 -14.40 -3.59 -3.78
CA MET A 323 -14.36 -2.33 -4.51
C MET A 323 -15.56 -1.43 -4.19
N LEU A 324 -16.63 -2.00 -3.64
CA LEU A 324 -17.80 -1.27 -3.17
C LEU A 324 -18.36 -1.87 -1.88
N TRP A 325 -18.79 -1.01 -0.95
CA TRP A 325 -19.61 -1.37 0.21
C TRP A 325 -20.76 -0.36 0.39
N ASP A 326 -22.01 -0.80 0.19
CA ASP A 326 -23.21 0.00 0.39
C ASP A 326 -23.96 -0.41 1.67
N TRP A 327 -23.81 0.40 2.73
CA TRP A 327 -24.51 0.23 3.99
C TRP A 327 -26.01 0.57 3.92
N SER A 328 -26.45 1.35 2.93
CA SER A 328 -27.88 1.69 2.77
C SER A 328 -28.76 0.47 2.45
N LYS A 329 -28.14 -0.64 2.04
CA LYS A 329 -28.82 -1.91 1.80
C LYS A 329 -28.85 -2.82 3.03
N ALA A 330 -28.17 -2.47 4.12
CA ALA A 330 -28.13 -3.31 5.32
C ALA A 330 -29.52 -3.43 5.98
N GLY A 331 -29.70 -4.47 6.79
CA GLY A 331 -30.93 -4.75 7.54
C GLY A 331 -32.00 -5.53 6.77
N LYS A 332 -31.84 -5.81 5.46
CA LYS A 332 -32.84 -6.64 4.76
C LYS A 332 -32.75 -8.08 5.22
N MET A 333 -33.93 -8.65 5.48
CA MET A 333 -34.14 -10.02 5.93
C MET A 333 -34.73 -10.84 4.78
N LYS A 334 -34.51 -12.15 4.81
CA LYS A 334 -35.17 -13.11 3.91
C LYS A 334 -35.96 -14.06 4.78
N ASP A 335 -37.28 -14.12 4.56
CA ASP A 335 -38.20 -14.95 5.36
C ASP A 335 -38.08 -14.71 6.87
N GLY A 336 -37.90 -13.43 7.25
CA GLY A 336 -37.76 -13.01 8.65
C GLY A 336 -36.43 -13.39 9.30
N LYS A 337 -35.44 -13.90 8.55
CA LYS A 337 -34.11 -14.28 9.05
C LYS A 337 -32.98 -13.49 8.38
N PRO A 338 -31.86 -13.24 9.10
CA PRO A 338 -30.66 -12.72 8.46
C PRO A 338 -30.15 -13.70 7.41
N TYR A 339 -29.61 -13.18 6.31
CA TYR A 339 -29.08 -13.99 5.23
C TYR A 339 -27.78 -13.42 4.67
N ILE A 340 -27.07 -14.27 3.95
CA ILE A 340 -25.86 -13.97 3.19
C ILE A 340 -26.13 -14.41 1.75
N GLU A 341 -25.69 -13.60 0.80
CA GLU A 341 -25.69 -13.96 -0.61
C GLU A 341 -24.25 -13.94 -1.11
N ASP A 342 -23.80 -15.06 -1.67
CA ASP A 342 -22.46 -15.21 -2.22
C ASP A 342 -22.46 -14.93 -3.73
N GLY A 343 -21.43 -14.24 -4.19
CA GLY A 343 -21.21 -13.94 -5.60
C GLY A 343 -20.15 -14.83 -6.27
N GLU A 344 -19.76 -14.43 -7.47
CA GLU A 344 -18.91 -15.18 -8.41
C GLU A 344 -17.57 -15.66 -7.81
N PHE A 345 -16.96 -14.88 -6.91
CA PHE A 345 -15.66 -15.23 -6.32
C PHE A 345 -15.75 -16.03 -5.01
N GLY A 346 -16.90 -16.63 -4.70
CA GLY A 346 -17.15 -17.25 -3.40
C GLY A 346 -17.05 -16.25 -2.24
N LYS A 347 -17.28 -14.97 -2.54
CA LYS A 347 -17.30 -13.87 -1.58
C LYS A 347 -18.74 -13.37 -1.45
N PRO A 348 -19.18 -13.05 -0.23
CA PRO A 348 -20.47 -12.41 -0.01
C PRO A 348 -20.59 -11.12 -0.82
N VAL A 349 -21.65 -11.01 -1.63
CA VAL A 349 -22.10 -9.79 -2.30
C VAL A 349 -23.21 -9.10 -1.52
N TYR A 350 -23.82 -9.80 -0.56
CA TYR A 350 -24.72 -9.21 0.41
C TYR A 350 -24.62 -9.91 1.77
N LYS A 351 -24.74 -9.13 2.85
CA LYS A 351 -24.99 -9.64 4.21
C LYS A 351 -26.00 -8.74 4.91
N THR A 352 -27.03 -9.30 5.56
CA THR A 352 -27.99 -8.52 6.35
C THR A 352 -27.33 -7.51 7.29
N ILE A 353 -26.27 -7.92 7.98
CA ILE A 353 -25.58 -7.09 8.97
C ILE A 353 -24.62 -6.04 8.36
N LYS A 354 -24.43 -5.99 7.04
CA LYS A 354 -23.43 -5.12 6.40
C LYS A 354 -23.91 -4.44 5.11
N GLY A 355 -24.96 -4.93 4.47
CA GLY A 355 -25.42 -4.41 3.19
C GLY A 355 -24.77 -5.12 2.01
N GLU A 356 -24.56 -4.37 0.93
CA GLU A 356 -24.16 -4.90 -0.38
C GLU A 356 -22.67 -4.64 -0.67
N PHE A 357 -22.04 -5.55 -1.41
CA PHE A 357 -20.63 -5.50 -1.76
C PHE A 357 -20.40 -5.76 -3.26
N LYS A 358 -19.37 -5.13 -3.82
CA LYS A 358 -18.78 -5.52 -5.10
C LYS A 358 -17.34 -5.95 -4.89
N TRP A 359 -16.95 -7.03 -5.56
CA TRP A 359 -15.60 -7.59 -5.53
C TRP A 359 -15.00 -7.61 -6.92
N GLU A 360 -13.68 -7.40 -7.01
CA GLU A 360 -12.94 -7.48 -8.26
C GLU A 360 -11.58 -8.16 -8.04
N LYS A 361 -11.00 -8.69 -9.12
CA LYS A 361 -9.70 -9.38 -9.13
C LYS A 361 -8.87 -8.86 -10.30
N ASN A 362 -7.54 -8.83 -10.18
CA ASN A 362 -6.62 -8.26 -11.17
C ASN A 362 -6.94 -6.79 -11.52
N VAL A 363 -7.22 -5.99 -10.49
CA VAL A 363 -7.71 -4.62 -10.63
C VAL A 363 -6.59 -3.72 -11.14
N ILE A 364 -6.89 -2.93 -12.17
CA ILE A 364 -6.00 -1.86 -12.66
C ILE A 364 -6.11 -0.66 -11.71
N PRO A 365 -5.00 -0.13 -11.17
CA PRO A 365 -5.05 1.05 -10.30
C PRO A 365 -5.60 2.30 -11.01
N GLU A 366 -6.21 3.18 -10.22
CA GLU A 366 -6.47 4.56 -10.63
C GLU A 366 -5.25 5.43 -10.28
N TYR A 367 -4.91 6.42 -11.11
CA TYR A 367 -3.66 7.17 -10.97
C TYR A 367 -3.91 8.64 -10.61
N PHE A 368 -3.20 9.13 -9.59
CA PHE A 368 -3.33 10.49 -9.07
C PHE A 368 -1.98 11.12 -8.79
N ARG A 369 -1.92 12.45 -8.77
CA ARG A 369 -0.78 13.19 -8.22
C ARG A 369 -0.73 12.97 -6.70
N PHE A 370 0.45 12.63 -6.22
CA PHE A 370 0.66 12.28 -4.81
C PHE A 370 2.05 12.68 -4.33
N ASN A 371 2.12 13.44 -3.24
CA ASN A 371 3.35 13.85 -2.58
C ASN A 371 3.71 13.01 -1.35
N GLY A 372 2.98 11.91 -1.11
CA GLY A 372 3.14 11.05 0.06
C GLY A 372 2.04 11.22 1.11
N SER A 373 1.28 12.32 1.04
CA SER A 373 0.26 12.68 2.03
C SER A 373 -1.16 12.45 1.51
N LEU A 374 -2.05 12.00 2.39
CA LEU A 374 -3.49 11.92 2.14
C LEU A 374 -4.19 13.03 2.92
N THR A 375 -5.29 13.55 2.40
CA THR A 375 -6.28 14.25 3.24
C THR A 375 -7.34 13.24 3.65
N SER A 376 -7.86 13.37 4.87
CA SER A 376 -8.94 12.52 5.36
C SER A 376 -10.06 13.35 5.98
N THR A 377 -11.28 13.08 5.54
CA THR A 377 -12.51 13.60 6.15
C THR A 377 -12.83 12.74 7.38
N THR A 378 -13.06 13.38 8.52
CA THR A 378 -13.34 12.74 9.81
C THR A 378 -14.82 12.85 10.17
N ALA A 379 -15.24 12.15 11.22
CA ALA A 379 -16.60 12.28 11.76
C ALA A 379 -16.90 13.68 12.35
N ASP A 380 -15.87 14.49 12.61
CA ASP A 380 -16.06 15.85 13.12
C ASP A 380 -16.10 16.93 12.02
N ASP A 381 -15.70 16.60 10.80
CA ASP A 381 -15.76 17.53 9.67
C ASP A 381 -17.19 17.60 9.09
N THR A 382 -17.58 18.78 8.62
CA THR A 382 -18.82 18.98 7.84
C THR A 382 -18.61 18.56 6.39
N ILE A 383 -19.60 17.88 5.82
CA ILE A 383 -19.62 17.40 4.44
C ILE A 383 -20.73 18.06 3.62
N ASP A 384 -20.64 17.94 2.29
CA ASP A 384 -21.76 18.20 1.37
C ASP A 384 -22.38 16.87 0.94
N PRO A 385 -23.60 16.51 1.43
CA PRO A 385 -24.24 15.25 1.07
C PRO A 385 -24.75 15.19 -0.38
N GLY A 386 -24.75 16.32 -1.10
CA GLY A 386 -25.07 16.38 -2.53
C GLY A 386 -23.93 15.96 -3.45
N GLN A 387 -22.74 15.69 -2.91
CA GLN A 387 -21.55 15.26 -3.64
C GLN A 387 -21.03 13.92 -3.10
N ILE A 388 -20.13 13.29 -3.86
CA ILE A 388 -19.37 12.14 -3.37
C ILE A 388 -18.34 12.65 -2.35
N VAL A 389 -18.43 12.17 -1.11
CA VAL A 389 -17.51 12.57 -0.04
C VAL A 389 -16.22 11.78 -0.14
N GLU A 390 -15.12 12.47 -0.40
CA GLU A 390 -13.78 11.87 -0.43
C GLU A 390 -13.26 11.69 1.00
N VAL A 391 -13.56 10.53 1.61
CA VAL A 391 -13.16 10.21 2.99
C VAL A 391 -11.64 10.12 3.11
N SER A 392 -10.97 9.67 2.06
CA SER A 392 -9.50 9.66 1.92
C SER A 392 -9.13 10.01 0.49
N ARG A 393 -8.32 11.07 0.32
CA ARG A 393 -7.93 11.61 -0.99
C ARG A 393 -6.41 11.80 -1.10
N PRO A 394 -5.78 11.43 -2.23
CA PRO A 394 -4.38 11.77 -2.53
C PRO A 394 -4.15 13.29 -2.60
N VAL A 395 -3.10 13.76 -1.92
CA VAL A 395 -2.63 15.15 -2.03
C VAL A 395 -1.42 15.19 -2.93
N GLY A 396 -1.42 16.09 -3.91
CA GLY A 396 -0.26 16.36 -4.74
C GLY A 396 -0.60 17.38 -5.82
N ASP A 397 0.35 18.27 -6.09
CA ASP A 397 0.24 19.28 -7.13
C ASP A 397 1.47 19.22 -8.04
N LYS A 398 1.31 19.64 -9.30
CA LYS A 398 2.40 19.64 -10.28
C LYS A 398 3.60 20.52 -9.86
N SER A 399 3.37 21.58 -9.09
CA SER A 399 4.44 22.47 -8.64
C SER A 399 5.24 21.93 -7.45
N ASP A 400 4.72 20.92 -6.75
CA ASP A 400 5.39 20.30 -5.61
C ASP A 400 6.44 19.27 -6.10
N PRO A 401 7.75 19.46 -5.83
CA PRO A 401 8.80 18.56 -6.28
C PRO A 401 8.72 17.15 -5.67
N GLN A 402 7.96 16.96 -4.59
CA GLN A 402 7.70 15.62 -4.03
C GLN A 402 6.59 14.88 -4.76
N THR A 403 5.75 15.58 -5.51
CA THR A 403 4.59 14.99 -6.20
C THR A 403 5.00 14.13 -7.38
N ARG A 404 4.49 12.90 -7.41
CA ARG A 404 4.53 12.02 -8.59
C ARG A 404 3.17 11.41 -8.86
N ILE A 405 2.98 10.89 -10.06
CA ILE A 405 1.83 10.09 -10.45
C ILE A 405 1.96 8.73 -9.76
N PHE A 406 0.95 8.36 -8.96
CA PHE A 406 0.98 7.20 -8.07
C PHE A 406 -0.28 6.34 -8.24
N PRO A 407 -0.17 5.00 -8.14
CA PRO A 407 -1.32 4.09 -8.28
C PRO A 407 -2.10 3.96 -6.97
N PHE A 408 -3.42 3.98 -7.08
CA PHE A 408 -4.35 3.84 -5.96
C PHE A 408 -5.44 2.80 -6.25
N LYS A 409 -5.85 2.10 -5.20
CA LYS A 409 -7.19 1.53 -5.12
C LYS A 409 -8.13 2.62 -4.62
N ILE A 410 -9.21 2.86 -5.36
CA ILE A 410 -10.32 3.71 -4.91
C ILE A 410 -11.48 2.81 -4.53
N HIS A 411 -11.71 2.66 -3.22
CA HIS A 411 -12.88 1.98 -2.71
C HIS A 411 -14.07 2.94 -2.69
N ARG A 412 -15.19 2.53 -3.28
CA ARG A 412 -16.44 3.30 -3.30
C ARG A 412 -17.37 2.79 -2.20
N GLY A 413 -18.22 3.63 -1.65
CA GLY A 413 -19.17 3.17 -0.66
C GLY A 413 -20.33 4.11 -0.45
N LYS A 414 -21.28 3.68 0.37
CA LYS A 414 -22.41 4.51 0.78
C LYS A 414 -22.65 4.27 2.28
N GLN A 415 -22.51 5.31 3.08
CA GLN A 415 -22.41 5.21 4.55
C GLN A 415 -23.25 6.32 5.24
N PRO A 416 -23.63 6.13 6.51
CA PRO A 416 -24.55 7.05 7.17
C PRO A 416 -23.91 8.43 7.44
N TYR A 417 -24.72 9.47 7.31
CA TYR A 417 -24.41 10.85 7.70
C TYR A 417 -25.61 11.49 8.42
N ASP A 418 -25.33 12.48 9.28
CA ASP A 418 -26.34 13.24 10.01
C ASP A 418 -26.99 14.28 9.09
N LYS A 419 -28.32 14.24 8.95
CA LYS A 419 -29.06 15.15 8.05
C LYS A 419 -29.08 16.61 8.49
N VAL A 420 -28.88 16.87 9.78
CA VAL A 420 -28.94 18.22 10.36
C VAL A 420 -27.54 18.80 10.47
N HIS A 421 -26.60 18.01 10.98
CA HIS A 421 -25.22 18.47 11.19
C HIS A 421 -24.33 18.33 9.95
N ASN A 422 -24.78 17.57 8.94
CA ASN A 422 -24.02 17.23 7.74
C ASN A 422 -22.63 16.68 8.09
N LYS A 423 -22.57 15.69 9.00
CA LYS A 423 -21.34 15.01 9.39
C LYS A 423 -21.46 13.52 9.14
N LEU A 424 -20.35 12.87 8.78
CA LEU A 424 -20.32 11.40 8.71
C LEU A 424 -20.55 10.82 10.10
N LEU A 425 -21.30 9.71 10.16
CA LEU A 425 -21.67 9.08 11.42
C LEU A 425 -20.81 7.85 11.70
N ALA A 426 -20.64 7.53 12.97
CA ALA A 426 -19.80 6.44 13.45
C ALA A 426 -20.63 5.45 14.29
N PRO A 427 -21.40 4.55 13.66
CA PRO A 427 -22.19 3.57 14.39
C PRO A 427 -21.31 2.57 15.13
N ILE A 428 -21.75 2.12 16.31
CA ILE A 428 -21.18 0.94 16.97
C ILE A 428 -21.71 -0.33 16.30
N LEU A 429 -20.82 -1.14 15.74
CA LEU A 429 -21.20 -2.27 14.90
C LEU A 429 -21.26 -3.57 15.69
N SER A 430 -20.33 -3.79 16.62
CA SER A 430 -20.21 -5.05 17.36
C SER A 430 -20.79 -5.02 18.78
N GLY A 431 -20.92 -6.21 19.37
CA GLY A 431 -21.41 -6.42 20.73
C GLY A 431 -22.94 -6.54 20.82
N PRO A 432 -23.48 -6.83 22.02
CA PRO A 432 -24.91 -7.12 22.20
C PRO A 432 -25.86 -5.99 21.78
N LYS A 433 -25.38 -4.75 21.76
CA LYS A 433 -26.11 -3.54 21.34
C LYS A 433 -25.58 -2.94 20.04
N GLY A 434 -24.67 -3.63 19.35
CA GLY A 434 -24.14 -3.20 18.07
C GLY A 434 -25.09 -3.52 16.92
N PHE A 435 -24.96 -2.79 15.82
CA PHE A 435 -25.78 -2.99 14.62
C PHE A 435 -25.78 -4.45 14.11
N TRP A 436 -24.66 -5.17 14.21
CA TRP A 436 -24.58 -6.57 13.77
C TRP A 436 -25.45 -7.53 14.58
N THR A 437 -25.92 -7.11 15.76
CA THR A 437 -26.83 -7.89 16.61
C THR A 437 -28.25 -7.35 16.56
N THR A 438 -28.43 -6.03 16.62
CA THR A 438 -29.76 -5.41 16.75
C THR A 438 -30.42 -5.09 15.42
N LEU A 439 -29.62 -4.89 14.36
CA LEU A 439 -30.04 -4.30 13.07
C LEU A 439 -30.70 -2.91 13.21
N ASP A 440 -30.52 -2.23 14.35
CA ASP A 440 -30.98 -0.87 14.57
C ASP A 440 -29.83 0.11 14.31
N MET A 441 -29.83 0.72 13.12
CA MET A 441 -28.79 1.67 12.74
C MET A 441 -28.86 2.96 13.56
N ASN A 442 -30.06 3.39 13.96
CA ASN A 442 -30.25 4.65 14.68
C ASN A 442 -29.66 4.57 16.10
N ASP A 443 -29.99 3.50 16.85
CA ASP A 443 -29.40 3.23 18.17
C ASP A 443 -27.88 3.00 18.07
N ALA A 444 -27.43 2.29 17.03
CA ALA A 444 -26.01 2.06 16.80
C ALA A 444 -25.23 3.38 16.58
N ILE A 445 -25.78 4.30 15.78
CA ILE A 445 -25.23 5.65 15.56
C ILE A 445 -25.17 6.40 16.89
N GLU A 446 -26.29 6.50 17.61
CA GLU A 446 -26.37 7.26 18.86
C GLU A 446 -25.29 6.80 19.85
N ARG A 447 -25.15 5.48 20.03
CA ARG A 447 -24.13 4.90 20.91
C ARG A 447 -22.72 5.18 20.43
N GLY A 448 -22.44 4.95 19.15
CA GLY A 448 -21.09 5.10 18.60
C GLY A 448 -20.62 6.55 18.60
N ASN A 449 -21.45 7.49 18.12
CA ASN A 449 -21.16 8.92 18.17
C ASN A 449 -20.94 9.43 19.61
N LYS A 450 -21.69 8.91 20.59
CA LYS A 450 -21.48 9.23 22.01
C LYS A 450 -20.08 8.84 22.50
N THR A 451 -19.49 7.74 22.02
CA THR A 451 -18.10 7.37 22.38
C THR A 451 -17.06 8.37 21.86
N LEU A 452 -17.39 9.06 20.77
CA LEU A 452 -16.55 10.10 20.17
C LEU A 452 -16.85 11.50 20.73
N GLY A 453 -17.96 11.67 21.47
CA GLY A 453 -18.44 12.98 21.92
C GLY A 453 -18.99 13.85 20.78
N ILE A 454 -19.36 13.23 19.65
CA ILE A 454 -19.92 13.93 18.48
C ILE A 454 -21.44 13.95 18.60
N PRO A 455 -22.11 15.11 18.54
CA PRO A 455 -23.57 15.17 18.57
C PRO A 455 -24.21 14.39 17.42
N TYR A 456 -25.35 13.77 17.70
CA TYR A 456 -26.21 13.16 16.70
C TYR A 456 -27.61 13.78 16.80
N SER A 457 -28.18 14.19 15.67
CA SER A 457 -29.49 14.84 15.62
C SER A 457 -30.67 13.89 15.85
N GLY A 458 -30.45 12.58 15.74
CA GLY A 458 -31.52 11.59 15.68
C GLY A 458 -32.03 11.31 14.26
N GLU A 459 -31.54 12.06 13.27
CA GLU A 459 -31.89 11.89 11.86
C GLU A 459 -30.65 11.61 11.00
N PHE A 460 -30.69 10.53 10.23
CA PHE A 460 -29.62 10.17 9.31
C PHE A 460 -30.16 9.79 7.93
N ASP A 461 -29.28 9.88 6.95
CA ASP A 461 -29.43 9.29 5.62
C ASP A 461 -28.06 8.77 5.17
N TYR A 462 -27.91 8.30 3.93
CA TYR A 462 -26.68 7.74 3.40
C TYR A 462 -26.10 8.58 2.26
N VAL A 463 -24.79 8.83 2.33
CA VAL A 463 -24.04 9.58 1.32
C VAL A 463 -23.04 8.68 0.61
N GLU A 464 -22.81 8.93 -0.68
CA GLU A 464 -21.77 8.26 -1.46
C GLU A 464 -20.38 8.72 -1.02
N THR A 465 -19.43 7.80 -0.97
CA THR A 465 -18.08 8.05 -0.46
C THR A 465 -17.01 7.36 -1.30
N THR A 466 -15.80 7.91 -1.28
CA THR A 466 -14.60 7.27 -1.81
C THR A 466 -13.50 7.21 -0.75
N TYR A 467 -12.65 6.20 -0.84
CA TYR A 467 -11.49 6.05 0.03
C TYR A 467 -10.29 5.54 -0.77
N ALA A 468 -9.25 6.36 -0.85
CA ALA A 468 -8.02 6.03 -1.54
C ALA A 468 -7.04 5.21 -0.66
N PHE A 469 -6.53 4.11 -1.22
CA PHE A 469 -5.39 3.35 -0.70
C PHE A 469 -4.24 3.37 -1.71
N PRO A 470 -3.05 3.86 -1.34
CA PRO A 470 -1.89 3.75 -2.23
C PRO A 470 -1.51 2.29 -2.40
N ILE A 471 -1.17 1.90 -3.63
CA ILE A 471 -0.75 0.55 -3.97
C ILE A 471 0.78 0.50 -3.96
N THR A 472 1.35 -0.29 -3.05
CA THR A 472 2.79 -0.26 -2.74
C THR A 472 3.45 -1.65 -2.71
N HIS A 473 2.65 -2.72 -2.70
CA HIS A 473 3.09 -4.11 -2.71
C HIS A 473 2.66 -4.80 -4.00
N MET A 474 2.95 -6.10 -4.10
CA MET A 474 2.76 -6.88 -5.32
C MET A 474 3.56 -6.32 -6.49
N VAL A 475 4.81 -5.90 -6.24
CA VAL A 475 5.71 -5.43 -7.29
C VAL A 475 5.97 -6.58 -8.27
N ALA A 476 5.60 -6.39 -9.52
CA ALA A 476 5.70 -7.41 -10.56
C ALA A 476 7.15 -7.55 -11.07
N PRO A 477 7.50 -8.71 -11.68
CA PRO A 477 8.72 -8.85 -12.45
C PRO A 477 8.89 -7.73 -13.47
N LYS A 478 10.14 -7.32 -13.75
CA LYS A 478 10.44 -6.23 -14.69
C LYS A 478 9.88 -6.48 -16.09
N GLU A 479 9.73 -7.74 -16.48
CA GLU A 479 9.17 -8.15 -17.77
C GLU A 479 7.67 -7.83 -17.89
N ASN A 480 7.00 -7.62 -16.75
CA ASN A 480 5.59 -7.29 -16.64
C ASN A 480 5.38 -5.84 -16.16
N ALA A 481 6.43 -5.02 -16.14
CA ALA A 481 6.27 -3.59 -15.93
C ALA A 481 5.49 -2.97 -17.10
N LEU A 482 4.79 -1.87 -16.84
CA LEU A 482 3.95 -1.23 -17.85
C LEU A 482 4.75 -0.84 -19.10
N ALA A 483 4.20 -1.15 -20.27
CA ALA A 483 4.75 -0.71 -21.52
C ALA A 483 4.41 0.76 -21.81
N CYS A 484 5.22 1.43 -22.64
CA CYS A 484 4.98 2.82 -23.05
C CYS A 484 3.55 3.05 -23.55
N THR A 485 3.04 2.11 -24.36
CA THR A 485 1.72 2.17 -25.00
C THR A 485 0.56 2.04 -24.03
N GLU A 486 0.76 1.64 -22.78
CA GLU A 486 -0.31 1.62 -21.79
C GLU A 486 -0.62 3.01 -21.22
N CYS A 487 0.33 3.94 -21.34
CA CYS A 487 0.16 5.34 -20.92
C CYS A 487 0.07 6.28 -22.13
N HIS A 488 0.95 6.11 -23.11
CA HIS A 488 1.10 6.97 -24.30
C HIS A 488 0.18 6.58 -25.47
N ILE A 489 -1.05 6.16 -25.15
CA ILE A 489 -2.09 5.85 -26.13
C ILE A 489 -3.28 6.79 -25.94
N ARG A 490 -4.04 7.05 -26.99
CA ARG A 490 -5.19 7.96 -26.93
C ARG A 490 -6.39 7.33 -26.26
N GLU A 491 -6.75 6.18 -26.76
CA GLU A 491 -7.87 5.40 -26.27
C GLU A 491 -7.32 4.47 -25.20
N THR A 492 -8.03 4.37 -24.06
CA THR A 492 -7.68 3.49 -22.94
C THR A 492 -6.36 3.76 -22.21
N SER A 493 -5.80 4.99 -22.30
CA SER A 493 -4.65 5.38 -21.47
C SER A 493 -4.91 5.16 -19.99
N ARG A 494 -3.99 4.47 -19.31
CA ARG A 494 -3.99 4.36 -17.84
C ARG A 494 -3.96 5.72 -17.13
N LEU A 495 -3.36 6.72 -17.78
CA LEU A 495 -3.22 8.07 -17.23
C LEU A 495 -4.27 9.03 -17.79
N ALA A 496 -5.40 8.55 -18.33
CA ALA A 496 -6.43 9.40 -18.94
C ALA A 496 -6.91 10.55 -18.04
N ASN A 497 -6.96 10.34 -16.72
CA ASN A 497 -7.40 11.36 -15.75
C ASN A 497 -6.34 12.42 -15.43
N ILE A 498 -5.09 12.26 -15.90
CA ILE A 498 -4.00 13.23 -15.69
C ILE A 498 -3.94 14.20 -16.87
N THR A 499 -4.68 15.31 -16.80
CA THR A 499 -4.89 16.24 -17.93
C THR A 499 -4.02 17.50 -17.90
N ASP A 500 -3.22 17.68 -16.85
CA ASP A 500 -2.42 18.88 -16.59
C ASP A 500 -0.97 18.82 -17.10
N LEU A 501 -0.66 17.80 -17.91
CA LEU A 501 0.60 17.62 -18.60
C LEU A 501 0.35 17.13 -20.03
N TYR A 502 1.17 17.60 -20.97
CA TYR A 502 1.17 17.11 -22.33
C TYR A 502 1.89 15.77 -22.41
N MET A 503 1.20 14.75 -22.89
CA MET A 503 1.70 13.38 -23.02
C MET A 503 1.79 12.99 -24.50
N PRO A 504 2.99 12.76 -25.04
CA PRO A 504 3.17 12.29 -26.41
C PRO A 504 2.34 11.03 -26.69
N GLY A 505 1.75 10.92 -27.88
CA GLY A 505 0.91 9.79 -28.26
C GLY A 505 -0.56 9.92 -27.80
N ARG A 506 -0.79 10.35 -26.55
CA ARG A 506 -2.13 10.59 -25.98
C ARG A 506 -2.69 11.95 -26.40
N ASP A 507 -1.95 13.02 -26.14
CA ASP A 507 -2.42 14.39 -26.31
C ASP A 507 -2.11 14.94 -27.72
N ARG A 508 -2.88 15.93 -28.15
CA ARG A 508 -2.69 16.64 -29.42
C ARG A 508 -2.65 18.13 -29.18
N PHE A 509 -1.78 18.81 -29.91
CA PHE A 509 -1.77 20.26 -29.95
C PHE A 509 -2.08 20.70 -31.38
N ARG A 510 -3.37 20.89 -31.68
CA ARG A 510 -3.89 21.08 -33.06
C ARG A 510 -3.09 22.10 -33.87
N LEU A 511 -2.65 23.19 -33.26
CA LEU A 511 -1.87 24.22 -33.96
C LEU A 511 -0.49 23.71 -34.39
N VAL A 512 0.25 23.05 -33.48
CA VAL A 512 1.57 22.47 -33.78
C VAL A 512 1.42 21.31 -34.74
N ASP A 513 0.41 20.46 -34.55
CA ASP A 513 0.11 19.35 -35.46
C ASP A 513 -0.17 19.89 -36.88
N THR A 514 -0.96 20.96 -36.99
CA THR A 514 -1.28 21.60 -38.28
C THR A 514 -0.03 22.22 -38.91
N ILE A 515 0.76 22.99 -38.14
CA ILE A 515 2.01 23.58 -38.64
C ILE A 515 2.98 22.48 -39.10
N GLY A 516 3.09 21.38 -38.34
CA GLY A 516 3.90 20.22 -38.69
C GLY A 516 3.46 19.60 -40.01
N TRP A 517 2.17 19.32 -40.17
CA TRP A 517 1.64 18.76 -41.42
C TRP A 517 1.75 19.70 -42.61
N VAL A 518 1.51 21.00 -42.42
CA VAL A 518 1.72 22.02 -43.46
C VAL A 518 3.18 22.07 -43.87
N SER A 519 4.12 21.97 -42.92
CA SER A 519 5.56 21.96 -43.21
C SER A 519 5.97 20.70 -43.99
N VAL A 520 5.46 19.53 -43.60
CA VAL A 520 5.71 18.27 -44.32
C VAL A 520 5.15 18.32 -45.75
N LEU A 521 3.91 18.77 -45.91
CA LEU A 521 3.28 18.93 -47.23
C LEU A 521 4.01 19.96 -48.08
N GLY A 522 4.41 21.09 -47.47
CA GLY A 522 5.20 22.13 -48.14
C GLY A 522 6.55 21.62 -48.63
N ALA A 523 7.27 20.87 -47.79
CA ALA A 523 8.54 20.25 -48.17
C ALA A 523 8.36 19.21 -49.29
N PHE A 524 7.32 18.38 -49.20
CA PHE A 524 6.99 17.39 -50.24
C PHE A 524 6.69 18.06 -51.59
N VAL A 525 5.87 19.12 -51.60
CA VAL A 525 5.59 19.90 -52.80
C VAL A 525 6.85 20.55 -53.37
N ALA A 526 7.71 21.12 -52.52
CA ALA A 526 8.96 21.72 -52.97
C ALA A 526 9.90 20.70 -53.63
N VAL A 527 10.01 19.48 -53.06
CA VAL A 527 10.81 18.39 -53.64
C VAL A 527 10.21 17.92 -54.97
N LEU A 528 8.88 17.78 -55.06
CA LEU A 528 8.21 17.43 -56.32
C LEU A 528 8.43 18.48 -57.41
N LEU A 529 8.25 19.76 -57.10
CA LEU A 529 8.48 20.86 -58.03
C LEU A 529 9.93 20.91 -58.49
N HIS A 530 10.88 20.70 -57.58
CA HIS A 530 12.31 20.61 -57.93
C HIS A 530 12.61 19.41 -58.83
N GLY A 531 12.00 18.25 -58.56
CA GLY A 531 12.11 17.05 -59.39
C GLY A 531 11.53 17.24 -60.80
N LEU A 532 10.33 17.80 -60.91
CA LEU A 532 9.68 18.16 -62.18
C LEU A 532 10.51 19.18 -62.95
N GLY A 533 11.01 20.23 -62.28
CA GLY A 533 11.91 21.21 -62.89
C GLY A 533 13.15 20.56 -63.48
N ARG A 534 13.78 19.62 -62.76
CA ARG A 534 14.92 18.84 -63.29
C ARG A 534 14.54 17.97 -64.50
N PHE A 535 13.35 17.39 -64.51
CA PHE A 535 12.88 16.54 -65.61
C PHE A 535 12.68 17.36 -66.90
N PHE A 536 11.95 18.48 -66.82
CA PHE A 536 11.70 19.33 -67.99
C PHE A 536 12.97 20.04 -68.50
N MET A 537 13.86 20.48 -67.60
CA MET A 537 15.14 21.08 -68.01
C MET A 537 16.12 20.07 -68.62
N ARG A 538 15.96 18.77 -68.35
CA ARG A 538 16.81 17.72 -68.92
C ARG A 538 16.38 17.32 -70.35
N ASN A 539 15.11 17.48 -70.69
CA ASN A 539 14.59 17.24 -72.04
C ASN A 539 14.61 18.51 -72.93
N GLY A 540 14.92 19.69 -72.38
CA GLY A 540 15.05 20.95 -73.13
C GLY A 540 16.43 21.14 -73.79
N ARG A 541 17.11 20.06 -74.17
CA ARG A 541 18.45 20.12 -74.77
C ARG A 541 18.57 19.21 -75.99
N GLU A 542 17.64 19.37 -76.91
CA GLU A 542 17.83 19.09 -78.34
C GLU A 542 17.47 20.39 -79.08
N ASP A 543 18.50 21.20 -79.31
CA ASP A 543 18.90 21.79 -80.60
C ASP A 543 20.14 22.70 -80.40
#